data_AF-A0A399ZN90-F1
#
_entry.id   AF-A0A399ZN90-F1
#
_cell.length_a   1.000
_cell.length_b   1.000
_cell.length_c   1.000
_cell.angle_alpha   90.00
_cell.angle_beta   90.00
_cell.angle_gamma   90.00
#
_symmetry.space_group_name_H-M   'P 1'
#
loop_
_entity.id
_entity.type
_entity.pdbx_description
1 polymer ?
#
loop_
_entity_poly.entity_id
_entity_poly.type
_entity_poly.pdbx_seq_one_letter_code
_entity_poly.pdbx_strand_id
1 'polypeptide(L)'
;MRTFGVRAFSLFAPAQRHFQPIQVPLQVMDTQLLHVRLTVEEVLQKWPSTFAVFMAAKTKCPGCFMRQFCTLKEVAEVYRLSLPDLMYELKDCAQHTNHNSRSKI
;
A
#
# COMPACT_ATOMS: atom_id res chain seq x y z
N MET A 1 44.23 40.09 23.36
CA MET A 1 43.62 38.77 23.69
C MET A 1 42.37 38.64 22.84
N ARG A 2 42.52 38.09 21.62
CA ARG A 2 42.11 36.75 21.18
C ARG A 2 40.59 36.59 21.04
N THR A 3 40.14 36.78 19.80
CA THR A 3 38.85 36.37 19.25
C THR A 3 38.77 34.83 19.20
N PHE A 4 37.71 34.28 19.80
CA PHE A 4 37.23 32.89 19.64
C PHE A 4 35.73 33.04 19.31
N GLY A 5 35.11 32.32 18.39
CA GLY A 5 35.51 31.23 17.53
C GLY A 5 34.23 30.80 16.81
N VAL A 6 34.30 30.76 15.48
CA VAL A 6 33.54 29.92 14.54
C VAL A 6 32.11 29.47 14.92
N ARG A 7 31.13 30.11 14.27
CA ARG A 7 30.14 29.50 13.35
C ARG A 7 30.13 27.95 13.31
N ALA A 8 29.03 27.30 13.65
CA ALA A 8 27.81 27.15 12.84
C ALA A 8 27.72 25.76 12.19
N PHE A 9 26.59 25.11 12.45
CA PHE A 9 25.84 24.25 11.53
C PHE A 9 26.35 22.83 11.25
N SER A 10 25.64 21.91 11.91
CA SER A 10 24.92 20.81 11.23
C SER A 10 25.78 19.81 10.48
N LEU A 11 26.33 18.85 11.23
CA LEU A 11 26.71 17.56 10.67
C LEU A 11 25.47 16.80 10.18
N PHE A 12 25.60 16.32 8.95
CA PHE A 12 25.00 15.09 8.41
C PHE A 12 23.59 15.13 7.79
N ALA A 13 23.60 15.50 6.51
CA ALA A 13 23.09 14.74 5.38
C ALA A 13 21.61 14.31 5.38
N PRO A 14 20.73 14.99 4.62
CA PRO A 14 19.49 14.38 4.19
C PRO A 14 19.81 13.35 3.10
N ALA A 15 19.70 12.06 3.43
CA ALA A 15 19.57 11.01 2.44
C ALA A 15 18.22 11.18 1.73
N GLN A 16 18.15 12.12 0.79
CA GLN A 16 17.00 12.24 -0.11
C GLN A 16 17.05 11.05 -1.05
N ARG A 17 16.38 9.95 -0.67
CA ARG A 17 15.94 8.97 -1.66
C ARG A 17 14.95 9.70 -2.55
N HIS A 18 15.45 10.12 -3.70
CA HIS A 18 14.65 10.57 -4.81
C HIS A 18 13.79 9.38 -5.26
N PHE A 19 12.63 9.24 -4.61
CA PHE A 19 11.61 8.27 -4.94
C PHE A 19 10.93 8.78 -6.20
N GLN A 20 11.47 8.40 -7.35
CA GLN A 20 10.78 8.61 -8.62
C GLN A 20 9.49 7.78 -8.56
N PRO A 21 8.30 8.39 -8.66
CA PRO A 21 7.09 7.62 -8.87
C PRO A 21 7.24 6.98 -10.25
N ILE A 22 7.45 5.66 -10.28
CA ILE A 22 7.45 4.88 -11.50
C ILE A 22 6.06 5.06 -12.12
N GLN A 23 6.00 5.81 -13.20
CA GLN A 23 4.80 5.96 -14.01
C GLN A 23 4.63 4.65 -14.79
N VAL A 24 4.05 3.63 -14.14
CA VAL A 24 3.60 2.43 -14.84
C VAL A 24 2.46 2.81 -15.77
N PRO A 25 2.51 2.39 -17.06
CA PRO A 25 1.51 2.77 -18.04
C PRO A 25 0.15 2.23 -17.63
N LEU A 26 -0.81 3.16 -17.59
CA LEU A 26 -2.21 2.97 -17.27
C LEU A 26 -2.84 1.95 -18.24
N GLN A 27 -2.84 0.67 -17.88
CA GLN A 27 -3.75 -0.31 -18.49
C GLN A 27 -5.04 -0.31 -17.68
N VAL A 28 -5.84 0.73 -17.90
CA VAL A 28 -7.28 0.72 -17.64
C VAL A 28 -7.92 -0.30 -18.56
N MET A 29 -8.11 -1.51 -18.04
CA MET A 29 -9.17 -2.38 -18.48
C MET A 29 -10.10 -2.56 -17.28
N ASP A 30 -11.27 -1.96 -17.41
CA ASP A 30 -12.28 -1.81 -16.38
C ASP A 30 -12.79 -3.19 -15.97
N THR A 31 -12.25 -3.70 -14.88
CA THR A 31 -12.86 -4.81 -14.19
C THR A 31 -12.63 -4.54 -12.71
N GLN A 32 -13.66 -4.04 -12.03
CA GLN A 32 -13.74 -3.93 -10.57
C GLN A 32 -13.74 -5.31 -9.89
N LEU A 33 -13.08 -6.30 -10.48
CA LEU A 33 -13.09 -7.67 -10.03
C LEU A 33 -11.79 -7.92 -9.28
N LEU A 34 -11.94 -8.14 -7.98
CA LEU A 34 -10.84 -8.49 -7.10
C LEU A 34 -10.33 -9.89 -7.45
N HIS A 35 -9.12 -9.97 -8.02
CA HIS A 35 -8.49 -11.20 -8.49
C HIS A 35 -7.21 -11.52 -7.70
N VAL A 36 -6.92 -12.80 -7.46
CA VAL A 36 -5.72 -13.26 -6.72
C VAL A 36 -4.37 -12.84 -7.31
N ARG A 37 -4.35 -12.44 -8.59
CA ARG A 37 -3.14 -12.03 -9.32
C ARG A 37 -2.88 -10.53 -9.20
N LEU A 38 -3.84 -9.78 -8.64
CA LEU A 38 -3.62 -8.37 -8.35
C LEU A 38 -2.56 -8.22 -7.28
N THR A 39 -1.74 -7.19 -7.45
CA THR A 39 -0.74 -6.78 -6.48
C THR A 39 -1.42 -6.04 -5.33
N VAL A 40 -0.77 -6.04 -4.16
CA VAL A 40 -1.28 -5.29 -3.00
C VAL A 40 -1.37 -3.79 -3.32
N GLU A 41 -0.47 -3.25 -4.14
CA GLU A 41 -0.52 -1.86 -4.62
C GLU A 41 -1.81 -1.58 -5.38
N GLU A 42 -2.13 -2.38 -6.40
CA GLU A 42 -3.33 -2.19 -7.22
C GLU A 42 -4.62 -2.30 -6.39
N VAL A 43 -4.65 -3.22 -5.43
CA VAL A 43 -5.80 -3.40 -4.53
C VAL A 43 -5.98 -2.18 -3.64
N LEU A 44 -4.90 -1.64 -3.06
CA LEU A 44 -4.97 -0.46 -2.20
C LEU A 44 -5.26 0.83 -2.98
N GLN A 45 -4.81 0.93 -4.24
CA GLN A 45 -5.14 2.05 -5.11
C GLN A 45 -6.62 2.07 -5.50
N LYS A 46 -7.20 0.90 -5.80
CA LYS A 46 -8.62 0.76 -6.16
C LYS A 46 -9.56 0.79 -4.94
N TRP A 47 -9.16 0.18 -3.83
CA TRP A 47 -9.94 0.07 -2.60
C TRP A 47 -9.07 0.40 -1.37
N PRO A 48 -8.85 1.68 -1.04
CA PRO A 48 -7.98 2.08 0.08
C PRO A 48 -8.47 1.54 1.43
N SER A 49 -9.77 1.29 1.57
CA SER A 49 -10.39 0.74 2.78
C SER A 49 -9.94 -0.69 3.09
N THR A 50 -9.51 -1.46 2.07
CA THR A 50 -8.98 -2.81 2.26
C THR A 50 -7.66 -2.83 3.05
N PHE A 51 -7.01 -1.68 3.25
CA PHE A 51 -5.87 -1.53 4.15
C PHE A 51 -6.14 -2.11 5.54
N ALA A 52 -7.36 -1.92 6.06
CA ALA A 52 -7.75 -2.44 7.37
C ALA A 52 -7.70 -3.97 7.43
N VAL A 53 -8.05 -4.66 6.34
CA VAL A 53 -8.01 -6.12 6.24
C VAL A 53 -6.56 -6.62 6.33
N PHE A 54 -5.62 -5.96 5.63
CA PHE A 54 -4.19 -6.30 5.71
C PHE A 54 -3.59 -6.08 7.09
N MET A 55 -4.05 -5.04 7.80
CA MET A 55 -3.66 -4.75 9.18
C MET A 55 -4.24 -5.77 10.17
N ALA A 56 -5.51 -6.14 10.01
CA ALA A 56 -6.16 -7.18 10.81
C ALA A 56 -5.48 -8.55 10.62
N ALA A 57 -5.10 -8.87 9.38
CA ALA A 57 -4.32 -10.04 9.03
C ALA A 57 -2.83 -9.97 9.45
N LYS A 58 -2.41 -8.89 10.13
CA LYS A 58 -1.04 -8.64 10.61
C LYS A 58 0.04 -8.75 9.52
N THR A 59 -0.32 -8.44 8.28
CA THR A 59 0.61 -8.46 7.16
C THR A 59 1.46 -7.19 7.11
N LYS A 60 2.74 -7.30 6.77
CA LYS A 60 3.62 -6.12 6.56
C LYS A 60 3.62 -5.64 5.10
N CYS A 61 2.98 -6.37 4.20
CA CYS A 61 2.90 -6.06 2.77
C CYS A 61 2.41 -4.64 2.42
N PRO A 62 1.41 -4.04 3.09
CA PRO A 62 0.94 -2.70 2.70
C PRO A 62 1.99 -1.59 2.92
N GLY A 63 3.01 -1.82 3.75
CA GLY A 63 4.12 -0.90 3.99
C GLY A 63 5.48 -1.36 3.44
N CYS A 64 5.51 -2.47 2.68
CA CYS A 64 6.75 -3.01 2.12
C CYS A 64 7.05 -2.41 0.75
N PHE A 65 8.33 -2.24 0.40
CA PHE A 65 8.75 -1.82 -0.94
C PHE A 65 8.29 -2.80 -2.03
N MET A 66 8.12 -4.08 -1.70
CA MET A 66 7.69 -5.11 -2.64
C MET A 66 6.19 -5.09 -2.95
N ARG A 67 5.41 -4.16 -2.37
CA ARG A 67 3.94 -4.09 -2.49
C ARG A 67 3.43 -4.04 -3.94
N GLN A 68 4.20 -3.41 -4.83
CA GLN A 68 3.90 -3.30 -6.26
C GLN A 68 4.16 -4.58 -7.07
N PHE A 69 4.80 -5.58 -6.47
CA PHE A 69 5.09 -6.88 -7.09
C PHE A 69 4.40 -8.03 -6.38
N CYS A 70 4.15 -7.89 -5.07
CA CYS A 70 3.60 -8.94 -4.24
C CYS A 70 2.10 -9.09 -4.51
N THR A 71 1.71 -10.25 -5.06
CA THR A 71 0.32 -10.59 -5.38
C THR A 71 -0.42 -11.08 -4.14
N LEU A 72 -1.76 -11.00 -4.14
CA LEU A 72 -2.58 -11.53 -3.04
C LEU A 72 -2.31 -13.02 -2.76
N LYS A 73 -2.05 -13.81 -3.80
CA LYS A 73 -1.65 -15.22 -3.67
C LYS A 73 -0.34 -15.37 -2.89
N GLU A 74 0.69 -14.61 -3.26
CA GLU A 74 1.99 -14.65 -2.59
C GLU A 74 1.90 -14.15 -1.15
N VAL A 75 1.10 -13.12 -0.88
CA VAL A 75 0.86 -12.67 0.50
C VAL A 75 0.24 -13.78 1.33
N ALA A 76 -0.76 -14.48 0.81
CA ALA A 76 -1.37 -15.60 1.51
C ALA A 76 -0.34 -16.73 1.77
N GLU A 77 0.50 -17.05 0.80
CA GLU A 77 1.54 -18.08 0.94
C GLU A 77 2.63 -17.69 1.96
N VAL A 78 3.17 -16.48 1.86
CA VAL A 78 4.26 -15.97 2.73
C VAL A 78 3.81 -15.85 4.19
N TYR A 79 2.58 -15.36 4.42
CA TYR A 79 2.02 -15.18 5.75
C TYR A 79 1.24 -16.41 6.24
N ARG A 80 1.23 -17.50 5.46
CA ARG A 80 0.46 -18.73 5.74
C ARG A 80 -1.01 -18.46 6.07
N LEU A 81 -1.60 -17.50 5.37
CA LEU A 81 -3.00 -17.15 5.47
C LEU A 81 -3.82 -18.01 4.51
N SER A 82 -5.08 -18.25 4.87
CA SER A 82 -6.05 -18.86 3.97
C SER A 82 -6.39 -17.86 2.85
N LEU A 83 -5.98 -18.19 1.62
CA LEU A 83 -6.31 -17.42 0.43
C LEU A 83 -7.82 -17.15 0.27
N PRO A 84 -8.73 -18.14 0.41
CA PRO A 84 -10.17 -17.88 0.25
C PRO A 84 -10.69 -16.93 1.32
N ASP A 85 -10.23 -17.04 2.58
CA ASP A 85 -10.68 -16.16 3.66
C ASP A 85 -10.18 -14.73 3.45
N LEU A 86 -8.91 -14.57 3.08
CA LEU A 86 -8.35 -13.25 2.74
C LEU A 86 -9.13 -12.60 1.58
N MET A 87 -9.47 -13.37 0.55
CA MET A 87 -10.26 -12.84 -0.57
C MET A 87 -11.68 -12.46 -0.17
N TYR A 88 -12.30 -13.22 0.73
CA TYR A 88 -13.64 -12.93 1.23
C TYR A 88 -13.66 -11.59 1.98
N GLU A 89 -12.76 -11.41 2.95
CA GLU A 89 -12.65 -10.17 3.73
C GLU A 89 -12.35 -8.95 2.85
N LEU A 90 -11.48 -9.12 1.84
CA LEU A 90 -11.17 -8.04 0.90
C LEU A 90 -12.38 -7.65 0.04
N LYS A 91 -13.17 -8.62 -0.42
CA LYS A 91 -14.39 -8.37 -1.20
C LYS A 91 -15.46 -7.71 -0.35
N ASP A 92 -15.67 -8.19 0.87
CA ASP A 92 -16.61 -7.63 1.84
C ASP A 92 -16.27 -6.16 2.10
N CYS A 93 -15.02 -5.86 2.46
CA CYS A 93 -14.55 -4.49 2.68
C CYS A 93 -14.70 -3.59 1.44
N ALA A 94 -14.42 -4.12 0.24
CA ALA A 94 -14.59 -3.40 -1.02
C ALA A 94 -16.06 -3.04 -1.32
N GLN A 95 -17.01 -3.89 -0.93
CA GLN A 95 -18.45 -3.64 -1.08
C GLN A 95 -18.96 -2.62 -0.05
N HIS A 96 -18.49 -2.70 1.19
CA HIS A 96 -18.86 -1.74 2.25
C HIS A 96 -18.44 -0.30 1.94
N THR A 97 -17.33 -0.09 1.23
CA THR A 97 -16.91 1.24 0.76
C THR A 97 -17.87 1.86 -0.25
N ASN A 98 -18.49 1.05 -1.12
CA ASN A 98 -19.43 1.54 -2.13
C ASN A 98 -20.74 2.07 -1.53
N HIS A 99 -21.10 1.66 -0.32
CA HIS A 99 -22.36 2.08 0.32
C HIS A 99 -22.22 3.41 1.07
N ASN A 100 -21.02 3.80 1.50
CA ASN A 100 -20.79 5.02 2.29
C ASN A 100 -20.65 6.29 1.41
N SER A 101 -20.19 6.15 0.18
CA SER A 101 -20.00 7.27 -0.76
C SER A 101 -21.28 7.72 -1.48
N ARG A 102 -22.42 7.06 -1.27
CA ARG A 102 -23.71 7.38 -1.93
C ARG A 102 -24.70 8.18 -1.09
N SER A 103 -24.33 8.58 0.12
CA SER A 103 -25.19 9.34 1.05
C SER A 103 -24.68 10.76 1.28
N LYS A 104 -24.69 11.59 0.24
CA LYS A 104 -24.73 13.05 0.35
C LYS A 104 -25.65 13.60 -0.75
N ILE A 105 -26.93 13.76 -0.41
CA ILE A 105 -27.91 14.59 -1.11
C ILE A 105 -28.61 15.42 -0.03
#